data_AF-A0A2J8XF77-F1
#
_entry.id   AF-A0A2J8XF77-F1
#
_cell.length_a   1.000
_cell.length_b   1.000
_cell.length_c   1.000
_cell.angle_alpha   90.00
_cell.angle_beta   90.00
_cell.angle_gamma   90.00
#
_symmetry.space_group_name_H-M   'P 1'
#
loop_
_entity.id
_entity.type
_entity.pdbx_description
1 polymer ?
#
loop_
_entity_poly.entity_id
_entity_poly.type
_entity_poly.pdbx_seq_one_letter_code
_entity_poly.pdbx_strand_id
1 'polypeptide(L)'
;MLMNREIIKRNVRKSSGRGELLISLCYQSTTNTLTVVVLKARHLPKSDVSGLSDPYVKVNLYHAKKRISKKKTHVKKCTPNAVFNELFVFDIPCEGLEDISVE
;
A
#
# COMPACT_ATOMS: atom_id res chain seq x y z
N MET A 1 -17.40 10.63 13.93
CA MET A 1 -16.88 9.53 14.78
C MET A 1 -15.59 9.06 14.14
N LEU A 2 -14.43 9.37 14.70
CA LEU A 2 -13.15 8.87 14.19
C LEU A 2 -13.05 7.38 14.56
N MET A 3 -13.14 6.50 13.58
CA MET A 3 -12.87 5.08 13.81
C MET A 3 -11.36 4.87 13.86
N ASN A 4 -10.80 4.84 15.06
CA ASN A 4 -9.43 4.39 15.28
C ASN A 4 -9.44 2.86 15.30
N ARG A 5 -9.03 2.22 14.20
CA ARG A 5 -8.68 0.79 14.19
C ARG A 5 -7.16 0.66 14.11
N GLU A 6 -6.58 -0.19 14.94
CA GLU A 6 -5.17 -0.53 14.82
C GLU A 6 -4.90 -1.18 13.47
N ILE A 7 -3.77 -0.82 12.85
CA ILE A 7 -3.29 -1.52 11.66
C ILE A 7 -2.80 -2.90 12.12
N ILE A 8 -3.66 -3.90 11.99
CA ILE A 8 -3.29 -5.30 12.21
C ILE A 8 -2.33 -5.68 11.10
N LYS A 9 -1.03 -5.68 11.40
CA LYS A 9 -0.03 -6.24 10.50
C LYS A 9 -0.35 -7.72 10.35
N ARG A 10 -0.73 -8.16 9.15
CA ARG A 10 -0.77 -9.61 8.85
C ARG A 10 0.58 -10.18 9.27
N ASN A 11 0.57 -11.23 10.07
CA ASN A 11 1.76 -11.92 10.53
C ASN A 11 2.40 -12.66 9.34
N VAL A 12 2.99 -11.88 8.44
CA VAL A 12 3.85 -12.38 7.39
C VAL A 12 5.13 -12.76 8.11
N ARG A 13 5.48 -14.06 8.10
CA ARG A 13 6.80 -14.51 8.55
C ARG A 13 7.81 -13.52 8.01
N LYS A 14 8.66 -12.90 8.86
CA LYS A 14 9.77 -12.06 8.40
C LYS A 14 10.55 -12.88 7.37
N SER A 15 10.29 -12.65 6.08
CA SER A 15 11.08 -13.27 5.04
C SER A 15 12.28 -12.36 4.89
N SER A 16 13.42 -12.82 5.38
CA SER A 16 14.70 -12.15 5.20
C SER A 16 14.84 -11.75 3.72
N GLY A 17 15.00 -10.45 3.44
CA GLY A 17 15.36 -9.95 2.10
C GLY A 17 14.27 -9.28 1.23
N ARG A 18 13.06 -8.96 1.74
CA ARG A 18 12.02 -8.26 0.91
C ARG A 18 11.95 -6.74 1.05
N GLY A 19 12.78 -6.14 1.90
CA GLY A 19 12.74 -4.72 2.21
C GLY A 19 11.54 -4.30 3.05
N GLU A 20 11.42 -2.99 3.26
CA GLU A 20 10.40 -2.36 4.09
C GLU A 20 9.66 -1.31 3.27
N LEU A 21 8.34 -1.19 3.46
CA LEU A 21 7.51 -0.16 2.85
C LEU A 21 6.80 0.63 3.95
N LEU A 22 6.95 1.96 3.91
CA LEU A 22 6.24 2.89 4.77
C LEU A 22 5.04 3.47 4.02
N ILE A 23 3.86 3.31 4.59
CA ILE A 23 2.60 3.88 4.10
C ILE A 23 1.84 4.55 5.24
N SER A 24 0.96 5.48 4.89
CA SER A 24 -0.06 6.04 5.79
C SER A 24 -1.45 5.72 5.27
N LEU A 25 -2.38 5.43 6.18
CA LEU A 25 -3.78 5.12 5.89
C LEU A 25 -4.66 6.06 6.72
N CYS A 26 -5.65 6.67 6.08
CA CYS A 26 -6.64 7.52 6.74
C CYS A 26 -8.01 7.25 6.16
N TYR A 27 -8.94 6.75 6.98
CA TYR A 27 -10.31 6.51 6.59
C TYR A 27 -11.23 7.61 7.14
N GLN A 28 -12.01 8.22 6.27
CA GLN A 28 -13.01 9.22 6.63
C GLN A 28 -14.41 8.66 6.45
N SER A 29 -15.07 8.32 7.56
CA SER A 29 -16.39 7.69 7.56
C SER A 29 -17.50 8.57 7.00
N THR A 30 -17.38 9.90 7.11
CA THR A 30 -18.40 10.84 6.61
C THR A 30 -18.53 10.80 5.09
N THR A 31 -17.41 10.57 4.40
CA THR A 31 -17.32 10.54 2.94
C THR A 31 -17.15 9.12 2.41
N ASN A 32 -17.01 8.13 3.28
CA ASN A 32 -16.59 6.76 2.97
C ASN A 32 -15.35 6.72 2.07
N THR A 33 -14.34 7.54 2.37
CA THR A 33 -13.11 7.60 1.59
C THR A 33 -11.93 7.07 2.37
N LEU A 34 -11.11 6.24 1.71
CA LEU A 34 -9.82 5.79 2.21
C LEU A 34 -8.70 6.50 1.46
N THR A 35 -7.90 7.25 2.20
CA THR A 35 -6.67 7.86 1.70
C THR A 35 -5.48 6.96 2.04
N VAL A 36 -4.72 6.59 1.01
CA VAL A 36 -3.49 5.81 1.11
C VAL A 36 -2.34 6.69 0.63
N VAL A 37 -1.36 6.95 1.50
CA VAL A 37 -0.14 7.67 1.13
C VAL A 37 1.01 6.68 1.10
N VAL A 38 1.55 6.46 -0.09
CA VAL A 38 2.77 5.66 -0.28
C VAL A 38 3.97 6.58 -0.10
N LEU A 39 4.71 6.41 0.99
CA LEU A 39 5.76 7.34 1.38
C LEU A 39 7.11 6.91 0.77
N LYS A 40 7.67 5.82 1.29
CA LYS A 40 9.01 5.35 0.90
C LYS A 40 9.17 3.86 1.14
N ALA A 41 10.08 3.25 0.40
CA ALA A 41 10.57 1.90 0.63
C ALA A 41 12.07 1.92 0.92
N ARG A 42 12.55 0.93 1.68
CA ARG A 42 13.96 0.76 2.06
C ARG A 42 14.40 -0.68 1.96
N HIS A 43 15.69 -0.88 1.75
CA HIS A 43 16.31 -2.21 1.68
C HIS A 43 15.62 -3.14 0.68
N LEU A 44 15.11 -2.59 -0.43
CA LEU A 44 14.49 -3.38 -1.47
C LEU A 44 15.53 -4.33 -2.10
N PRO A 45 15.17 -5.59 -2.38
CA PRO A 45 16.07 -6.52 -3.04
C PRO A 45 16.44 -5.99 -4.42
N LYS A 46 17.70 -6.20 -4.79
CA LYS A 46 18.17 -6.03 -6.16
C LYS A 46 17.54 -7.16 -6.99
N SER A 47 16.86 -6.85 -8.10
CA SER A 47 16.55 -7.87 -9.10
C SER A 47 17.79 -8.16 -9.94
N ASP A 48 17.92 -9.40 -10.40
CA ASP A 48 19.16 -10.01 -10.87
C ASP A 48 19.92 -9.29 -12.00
N VAL A 49 21.21 -9.66 -12.09
CA VAL A 49 22.25 -9.39 -13.12
C VAL A 49 22.77 -7.95 -13.23
N SER A 50 21.94 -6.90 -13.18
CA SER A 50 22.40 -5.50 -13.31
C SER A 50 22.65 -4.77 -11.98
N GLY A 51 22.16 -5.32 -10.87
CA GLY A 51 22.35 -4.78 -9.52
C GLY A 51 21.49 -3.57 -9.15
N LEU A 52 20.58 -3.14 -10.04
CA LEU A 52 19.71 -1.97 -9.83
C LEU A 52 18.25 -2.32 -10.15
N SER A 53 17.36 -2.08 -9.18
CA SER A 53 15.91 -2.28 -9.33
C SER A 53 15.22 -0.97 -9.69
N ASP A 54 14.13 -1.05 -10.45
CA ASP A 54 13.22 0.05 -10.78
C ASP A 54 11.90 -0.10 -10.00
N PRO A 55 11.87 0.19 -8.69
CA PRO A 55 10.71 -0.08 -7.86
C PRO A 55 9.50 0.80 -8.16
N TYR A 56 8.33 0.20 -7.99
CA TYR A 56 7.03 0.86 -7.94
C TYR A 56 6.10 0.09 -7.00
N VAL A 57 5.09 0.78 -6.45
CA VAL A 57 4.09 0.19 -5.56
C VAL A 57 2.76 0.11 -6.28
N LYS A 58 2.07 -1.03 -6.15
CA LYS A 58 0.68 -1.20 -6.57
C LYS A 58 -0.16 -1.28 -5.31
N VAL A 59 -1.25 -0.51 -5.26
CA VAL A 59 -2.23 -0.52 -4.19
C VAL A 59 -3.53 -1.08 -4.77
N ASN A 60 -3.99 -2.20 -4.24
CA ASN A 60 -5.22 -2.87 -4.66
C ASN A 60 -6.25 -2.78 -3.54
N LEU A 61 -7.45 -2.36 -3.89
CA LEU A 61 -8.60 -2.38 -3.00
C LEU A 61 -9.47 -3.59 -3.34
N TYR A 62 -9.81 -4.36 -2.32
CA TYR A 62 -10.72 -5.49 -2.42
C TYR A 62 -11.97 -5.25 -1.58
N HIS A 63 -13.08 -5.79 -2.05
CA HIS A 63 -14.34 -5.92 -1.33
C HIS A 63 -14.82 -7.36 -1.50
N ALA A 64 -15.07 -8.07 -0.39
CA ALA A 64 -15.48 -9.47 -0.38
C ALA A 64 -14.56 -10.36 -1.26
N LYS A 65 -13.23 -10.20 -1.11
CA LYS A 65 -12.17 -10.90 -1.89
C LYS A 65 -12.13 -10.59 -3.40
N LYS A 66 -13.01 -9.73 -3.91
CA LYS A 66 -12.96 -9.26 -5.31
C LYS A 66 -12.22 -7.92 -5.39
N ARG A 67 -11.24 -7.82 -6.29
CA ARG A 67 -10.54 -6.55 -6.52
C ARG A 67 -11.49 -5.56 -7.18
N ILE A 68 -11.74 -4.42 -6.52
CA ILE A 68 -12.63 -3.36 -7.01
C ILE A 68 -11.87 -2.13 -7.51
N SER A 69 -10.64 -1.91 -7.06
CA SER A 69 -9.80 -0.81 -7.55
C SER A 69 -8.32 -1.17 -7.51
N LYS A 70 -7.53 -0.53 -8.38
CA LYS A 70 -6.09 -0.69 -8.46
C LYS A 70 -5.45 0.63 -8.86
N LYS A 71 -4.47 1.08 -8.08
CA LYS A 71 -3.64 2.26 -8.36
C LYS A 71 -2.16 1.88 -8.27
N LYS A 72 -1.30 2.65 -8.92
CA LYS A 72 0.14 2.42 -8.89
C LYS A 72 0.89 3.73 -8.79
N THR A 73 2.04 3.69 -8.13
CA THR A 73 2.97 4.82 -8.11
C THR A 73 3.69 4.95 -9.44
N HIS A 74 4.39 6.06 -9.60
CA HIS A 74 5.44 6.18 -10.60
C HIS A 74 6.58 5.21 -10.28
N VAL A 75 7.29 4.80 -11.33
CA VAL A 75 8.49 3.97 -11.23
C VAL A 75 9.66 4.87 -10.80
N LYS A 76 10.41 4.45 -9.78
CA LYS A 76 11.65 5.12 -9.37
C LYS A 76 12.81 4.32 -9.96
N LYS A 77 13.71 4.98 -10.66
CA LYS A 77 14.80 4.32 -11.38
C LYS A 77 15.97 3.99 -10.46
N CYS A 78 16.56 2.82 -10.63
CA CYS A 78 17.87 2.45 -10.09
C CYS A 78 18.06 2.73 -8.59
N THR A 79 17.08 2.43 -7.73
CA THR A 79 17.20 2.72 -6.29
C THR A 79 16.61 1.62 -5.41
N PRO A 80 17.37 1.12 -4.40
CA PRO A 80 16.84 0.23 -3.38
C PRO A 80 16.09 0.99 -2.26
N ASN A 81 16.16 2.33 -2.26
CA ASN A 81 15.54 3.22 -1.26
C ASN A 81 14.65 4.24 -1.98
N ALA A 82 13.51 3.78 -2.48
CA ALA A 82 12.59 4.60 -3.26
C ALA A 82 11.77 5.54 -2.39
N VAL A 83 11.68 6.81 -2.77
CA VAL A 83 10.74 7.79 -2.20
C VAL A 83 9.65 8.07 -3.22
N PHE A 84 8.41 7.75 -2.86
CA PHE A 84 7.23 7.91 -3.71
C PHE A 84 6.51 9.21 -3.37
N ASN A 85 6.08 9.38 -2.11
CA ASN A 85 5.23 10.47 -1.65
C ASN A 85 3.98 10.66 -2.52
N GLU A 86 3.33 9.55 -2.89
CA GLU A 86 2.16 9.55 -3.77
C GLU A 86 0.91 9.22 -2.97
N LEU A 87 -0.15 10.00 -3.20
CA LEU A 87 -1.43 9.89 -2.52
C LEU A 87 -2.47 9.25 -3.44
N PHE A 88 -3.22 8.30 -2.89
CA PHE A 88 -4.32 7.63 -3.56
C PHE A 88 -5.58 7.73 -2.71
N VAL A 89 -6.67 8.23 -3.30
CA VAL A 89 -8.01 8.21 -2.68
C VAL A 89 -8.81 7.07 -3.29
N PHE A 90 -9.51 6.33 -2.44
CA PHE A 90 -10.45 5.29 -2.82
C PHE A 90 -11.80 5.54 -2.19
N ASP A 91 -12.86 5.42 -2.98
CA ASP A 91 -14.22 5.39 -2.49
C ASP A 91 -14.53 3.98 -1.97
N ILE A 92 -14.96 3.91 -0.73
CA ILE A 92 -15.27 2.66 -0.03
C ILE A 92 -16.79 2.46 -0.07
N PRO A 93 -17.28 1.27 -0.46
CA PRO A 93 -18.68 0.94 -0.36
C PRO A 93 -19.21 1.18 1.08
N CYS A 94 -20.39 1.78 1.21
CA CYS A 94 -20.99 2.10 2.51
C CYS A 94 -21.30 0.84 3.36
N GLU A 95 -21.48 -0.31 2.72
CA GLU A 95 -21.77 -1.60 3.36
C GLU A 95 -20.55 -2.52 3.29
N GLY A 96 -20.34 -3.33 4.32
CA GLY A 96 -19.29 -4.36 4.31
C GLY A 96 -17.88 -3.83 4.54
N LEU A 97 -17.68 -2.80 5.38
CA LEU A 97 -16.33 -2.32 5.75
C LEU A 97 -15.41 -3.43 6.29
N GLU A 98 -15.99 -4.46 6.92
CA GLU A 98 -15.25 -5.62 7.45
C GLU A 98 -14.69 -6.51 6.33
N ASP A 99 -15.30 -6.45 5.14
CA ASP A 99 -14.89 -7.17 3.94
C ASP A 99 -13.95 -6.34 3.04
N ILE A 100 -13.57 -5.14 3.48
CA ILE A 100 -12.63 -4.26 2.78
C ILE A 100 -11.20 -4.60 3.19
N SER A 101 -10.34 -4.80 2.20
CA SER A 101 -8.90 -4.97 2.43
C SER A 101 -8.06 -4.25 1.38
N VAL A 102 -6.91 -3.73 1.81
CA VAL A 102 -5.90 -3.08 0.95
C VAL A 102 -4.62 -3.91 0.93
N GLU A 103 -4.10 -4.15 -0.27
CA GLU A 103 -2.87 -4.93 -0.53
C GLU A 103 -1.92 -4.25 -1.54
#